data_AF-A0A9E5UCT3-F1
#
_entry.id   AF-A0A9E5UCT3-F1
#
_cell.length_a   1.000
_cell.length_b   1.000
_cell.length_c   1.000
_cell.angle_alpha   90.00
_cell.angle_beta   90.00
_cell.angle_gamma   90.00
#
_symmetry.space_group_name_H-M   'P 1'
#
loop_
_entity.id
_entity.type
_entity.pdbx_description
1 polymer ?
#
loop_
_entity_poly.entity_id
_entity_poly.type
_entity_poly.pdbx_seq_one_letter_code
_entity_poly.pdbx_strand_id
1 'polypeptide(L)' 'VLATIWFGGLQIPVPAFDPAAVLDLIESEGITATLGVPTMIAAMAEEQLRSPRRTDTLRSLAHG' A
#
# COMPACT_ATOMS: atom_id res chain seq x y z
N VAL A 1 2.44 2.31 -10.78
CA VAL A 1 2.22 1.38 -11.92
C VAL A 1 3.41 1.37 -12.87
N LEU A 2 3.69 2.43 -13.64
CA LEU A 2 4.78 2.38 -14.64
C LEU A 2 6.18 2.23 -14.03
N ALA A 3 6.46 2.92 -12.92
CA ALA A 3 7.77 2.84 -12.24
C ALA A 3 8.13 1.39 -11.84
N THR A 4 7.18 0.63 -11.30
CA THR A 4 7.39 -0.77 -10.89
C THR A 4 7.84 -1.66 -12.05
N ILE A 5 7.29 -1.43 -13.25
CA ILE A 5 7.67 -2.15 -14.48
C ILE A 5 9.11 -1.82 -14.86
N TRP A 6 9.50 -0.54 -14.84
CA TRP A 6 10.85 -0.10 -15.20
C TRP A 6 11.94 -0.67 -14.30
N PHE A 7 11.61 -0.93 -13.03
CA PHE A 7 12.55 -1.54 -12.07
C PHE A 7 12.49 -3.07 -12.04
N GLY A 8 11.67 -3.71 -12.88
CA GLY A 8 11.48 -5.18 -12.89
C GLY A 8 10.81 -5.72 -11.62
N GLY A 9 10.05 -4.89 -10.91
CA GLY A 9 9.37 -5.26 -9.67
C GLY A 9 8.06 -6.01 -9.90
N LEU A 10 7.59 -6.73 -8.87
CA LEU A 10 6.25 -7.32 -8.85
C LEU A 10 5.21 -6.21 -8.63
N GLN A 11 4.24 -6.11 -9.54
CA GLN A 11 3.10 -5.20 -9.41
C GLN A 11 1.87 -6.00 -8.98
N ILE A 12 1.30 -5.62 -7.82
CA ILE A 12 0.01 -6.15 -7.37
C ILE A 12 -1.06 -5.06 -7.67
N PRO A 13 -1.96 -5.28 -8.63
CA PRO A 13 -3.03 -4.35 -8.92
C PRO A 13 -4.14 -4.46 -7.87
N VAL A 14 -4.63 -3.31 -7.40
CA VAL A 14 -5.78 -3.23 -6.48
C VAL A 14 -6.98 -2.73 -7.29
N PRO A 15 -8.00 -3.56 -7.56
CA PRO A 15 -9.10 -3.22 -8.46
C PRO A 15 -10.03 -2.14 -7.89
N ALA A 16 -10.20 -2.10 -6.58
CA ALA A 16 -10.93 -1.06 -5.86
C ALA A 16 -10.22 -0.79 -4.53
N PHE A 17 -10.14 0.48 -4.13
CA PHE A 17 -9.51 0.85 -2.88
C PHE A 17 -10.36 0.43 -1.69
N ASP A 18 -9.75 -0.30 -0.77
CA ASP A 18 -10.23 -0.59 0.58
C ASP A 18 -9.03 -0.54 1.53
N PRO A 19 -9.02 0.31 2.57
CA PRO A 19 -7.85 0.51 3.41
C PRO A 19 -7.42 -0.77 4.14
N ALA A 20 -8.38 -1.60 4.58
CA ALA A 20 -8.09 -2.85 5.25
C ALA A 20 -7.43 -3.85 4.29
N ALA A 21 -8.02 -4.09 3.11
CA ALA A 21 -7.44 -4.99 2.12
C ALA A 21 -6.05 -4.54 1.64
N VAL A 22 -5.80 -3.24 1.51
CA VAL A 22 -4.46 -2.75 1.15
C VAL A 22 -3.45 -3.02 2.26
N LEU A 23 -3.80 -2.84 3.53
CA LEU A 23 -2.93 -3.17 4.66
C LEU A 23 -2.69 -4.69 4.77
N ASP A 24 -3.71 -5.50 4.53
CA ASP A 24 -3.58 -6.96 4.50
C ASP A 24 -2.62 -7.40 3.39
N LEU A 25 -2.68 -6.79 2.20
CA LEU A 25 -1.72 -7.01 1.12
C LEU A 25 -0.30 -6.57 1.49
N ILE A 26 -0.15 -5.45 2.20
CA ILE A 26 1.17 -4.99 2.67
C ILE A 26 1.81 -6.05 3.57
N GLU A 27 1.04 -6.60 4.50
CA GLU A 27 1.50 -7.63 5.43
C GLU A 27 1.76 -8.97 4.75
N SER A 28 0.84 -9.45 3.91
CA SER A 28 0.93 -10.80 3.32
C SER A 28 1.95 -10.90 2.20
N GLU A 29 2.06 -9.86 1.37
CA GLU A 29 2.92 -9.86 0.17
C GLU A 29 4.25 -9.13 0.39
N GLY A 30 4.47 -8.56 1.58
CA GLY A 30 5.69 -7.82 1.90
C GLY A 30 5.90 -6.61 0.99
N ILE A 31 4.83 -5.86 0.72
CA ILE A 31 4.87 -4.70 -0.19
C ILE A 31 5.95 -3.71 0.28
N THR A 32 6.76 -3.25 -0.68
CA THR A 32 7.88 -2.34 -0.43
C THR A 32 7.59 -0.89 -0.82
N ALA A 33 6.67 -0.69 -1.74
CA ALA A 33 6.23 0.63 -2.17
C ALA A 33 4.73 0.62 -2.53
N THR A 34 4.02 1.68 -2.19
CA THR A 34 2.64 1.91 -2.65
C THR A 34 2.39 3.38 -2.96
N LEU A 35 1.32 3.65 -3.70
CA LEU A 35 0.87 4.98 -4.07
C LEU A 35 -0.62 5.10 -3.85
N GLY A 36 -1.05 6.20 -3.23
CA GLY A 36 -2.45 6.54 -3.04
C GLY A 36 -2.65 8.04 -3.05
N VAL A 37 -3.87 8.49 -3.33
CA VAL A 37 -4.22 9.91 -3.16
C VAL A 37 -4.24 10.26 -1.65
N PRO A 38 -4.14 11.54 -1.27
CA PRO A 38 -4.09 11.93 0.15
C PRO A 38 -5.22 11.36 1.01
N THR A 39 -6.45 11.29 0.48
CA THR A 39 -7.61 10.74 1.20
C THR A 39 -7.52 9.22 1.42
N MET A 40 -6.92 8.48 0.48
CA MET A 40 -6.67 7.04 0.63
C MET A 40 -5.61 6.79 1.71
N ILE A 41 -4.54 7.58 1.71
CA ILE A 41 -3.47 7.46 2.71
C ILE A 41 -4.01 7.78 4.11
N ALA A 42 -4.86 8.81 4.24
CA ALA A 42 -5.52 9.13 5.50
C ALA A 42 -6.39 7.96 6.00
N ALA A 43 -7.21 7.37 5.13
CA ALA A 43 -8.03 6.21 5.47
C ALA A 43 -7.19 4.98 5.87
N MET A 44 -6.07 4.73 5.19
CA MET A 44 -5.12 3.67 5.58
C MET A 44 -4.49 3.94 6.95
N ALA A 45 -4.14 5.19 7.26
CA ALA A 45 -3.59 5.55 8.56
C ALA A 45 -4.63 5.36 9.69
N GLU A 46 -5.88 5.76 9.47
CA GLU A 46 -6.98 5.52 10.41
C GLU A 46 -7.25 4.03 10.63
N GLU A 47 -7.23 3.23 9.56
CA GLU A 47 -7.36 1.76 9.66
C GLU A 47 -6.21 1.15 10.46
N GLN A 48 -4.96 1.54 10.15
CA GLN A 48 -3.78 1.04 10.83
C GLN A 48 -3.75 1.41 12.31
N LEU A 49 -4.28 2.58 12.70
CA LEU A 49 -4.45 2.98 14.10
C LEU A 49 -5.50 2.11 14.82
N ARG A 50 -6.57 1.72 14.12
CA ARG A 50 -7.70 0.97 14.70
C ARG A 50 -7.41 -0.52 14.78
N SER A 51 -6.76 -1.08 13.76
CA SER A 51 -6.44 -2.49 13.64
C SER A 51 -5.08 -2.65 12.93
N PRO A 52 -3.97 -2.68 13.71
CA PRO A 52 -2.62 -2.65 13.14
C PRO A 52 -2.26 -3.92 12.36
N ARG A 53 -1.64 -3.75 11.20
CA ARG A 53 -0.93 -4.79 10.43
C ARG A 53 0.58 -4.64 10.54
N ARG A 54 1.36 -5.68 10.25
CA ARG A 54 2.79 -5.52 10.05
C ARG A 54 3.08 -4.82 8.72
N THR A 55 3.77 -3.68 8.82
CA THR A 55 4.13 -2.83 7.66
C THR A 55 5.63 -2.56 7.57
N ASP A 56 6.45 -3.36 8.25
CA ASP A 56 7.91 -3.20 8.33
C ASP A 56 8.64 -3.34 6.99
N THR A 57 8.00 -3.94 5.99
CA THR A 57 8.50 -4.04 4.61
C THR A 57 8.27 -2.79 3.79
N LEU A 58 7.31 -1.93 4.15
CA LEU A 58 6.93 -0.76 3.37
C LEU A 58 8.00 0.34 3.54
N ARG A 59 8.75 0.62 2.47
CA ARG A 59 9.85 1.60 2.46
C ARG A 59 9.48 2.91 1.80
N SER A 60 8.45 2.92 0.96
CA SER A 60 8.02 4.11 0.23
C SER A 60 6.50 4.19 0.15
N LEU A 61 5.96 5.34 0.53
CA LEU A 61 4.56 5.69 0.39
C LEU A 61 4.51 7.04 -0.34
N ALA A 62 4.05 7.01 -1.60
CA ALA A 62 3.95 8.21 -2.43
C ALA A 62 2.50 8.65 -2.59
N HIS A 63 2.29 9.93 -2.87
CA HIS A 63 1.00 10.49 -3.25
C HIS A 63 1.12 11.33 -4.51
N GLY A 64 0.02 11.45 -5.25
CA GLY A 64 -0.11 12.24 -6.47
C GLY A 64 -1.56 12.49 -6.82
#